data_AF-M6PZK9-F1
#
_entry.id   AF-M6PZK9-F1
#
_cell.length_a   1.000
_cell.length_b   1.000
_cell.length_c   1.000
_cell.angle_alpha   90.00
_cell.angle_beta   90.00
_cell.angle_gamma   90.00
#
_symmetry.space_group_name_H-M   'P 1'
#
loop_
_entity.id
_entity.type
_entity.pdbx_description
1 polymer ?
#
loop_
_entity_poly.entity_id
_entity_poly.type
_entity_poly.pdbx_seq_one_letter_code
_entity_poly.pdbx_strand_id
1 'polypeptide(L)'
;MTETGKPVKFQQKENFCISKLSGNLNGLKSNQIQRLKKISEKRIREDVIISQDFARALCELSLEIGKQIGILIDRSGYVTHVLVGSDNSIEIPFLDRLRTSEARLRGLRLVHTHLKGESLNQEDLTDLALLRLDYMTAIVMDSSGNPNGYYSAHLNPGSENELWSVLPKKYPGQLTEGILLEEILEIESRLSRSKRNLKDAQKENRAFLVGVYPERNVGRHPSLSMEELKELCRTAEVHVVDTFIQRKNRLDPSTVLGKGKLEEIILKAIQKHVELLVFDLELTPSQAKKISDIADIKVIDRTQLILDIFARNAKSRDGKLQVELAQLKYLKGRLTELDDNMSRLTGGIGGRGPGETKLEIGKRRVEERITRLEVELKSLRKRREINRRQRKRNELP
;
A
#
# COMPACT_ATOMS: atom_id res chain seq x y z
N MET A 1 9.05 49.19 37.90
CA MET A 1 7.92 48.95 37.00
C MET A 1 8.17 47.63 36.29
N THR A 2 7.54 46.60 36.83
CA THR A 2 7.64 45.19 36.49
C THR A 2 6.46 44.82 35.61
N GLU A 3 6.70 44.43 34.35
CA GLU A 3 5.71 43.72 33.53
C GLU A 3 6.29 42.40 33.04
N THR A 4 6.14 41.41 33.93
CA THR A 4 5.63 40.06 33.67
C THR A 4 5.82 39.47 32.27
N GLY A 5 6.87 38.66 32.13
CA GLY A 5 6.92 37.59 31.13
C GLY A 5 5.80 36.58 31.37
N LYS A 6 4.91 36.42 30.40
CA LYS A 6 4.02 35.26 30.30
C LYS A 6 4.77 34.14 29.58
N PRO A 7 4.88 32.92 30.14
CA PRO A 7 5.39 31.78 29.40
C PRO A 7 4.36 31.41 28.32
N VAL A 8 4.83 31.30 27.08
CA VAL A 8 4.08 30.69 25.98
C VAL A 8 3.82 29.24 26.38
N LYS A 9 2.57 28.96 26.77
CA LYS A 9 2.08 27.60 26.98
C LYS A 9 2.34 26.81 25.70
N PHE A 10 3.29 25.88 25.75
CA PHE A 10 3.29 24.72 24.88
C PHE A 10 1.95 24.01 25.11
N GLN A 11 0.97 24.28 24.25
CA GLN A 11 -0.20 23.42 24.14
C GLN A 11 0.30 22.08 23.64
N GLN A 12 0.49 21.15 24.57
CA GLN A 12 0.47 19.73 24.32
C GLN A 12 -0.75 19.44 23.45
N LYS A 13 -0.51 19.05 22.19
CA LYS A 13 -1.53 18.40 21.37
C LYS A 13 -1.77 17.01 21.96
N GLU A 14 -2.62 16.94 22.97
CA GLU A 14 -3.35 15.71 23.30
C GLU A 14 -4.26 15.40 22.11
N ASN A 15 -3.85 14.45 21.28
CA ASN A 15 -4.70 13.81 20.29
C ASN A 15 -4.29 12.34 20.22
N PHE A 16 -4.61 11.59 21.28
CA PHE A 16 -4.55 10.13 21.27
C PHE A 16 -5.87 9.58 21.80
N CYS A 17 -6.40 8.59 21.07
CA CYS A 17 -7.60 7.80 21.34
C CYS A 17 -8.97 8.49 21.13
N ILE A 18 -9.34 8.70 19.85
CA ILE A 18 -10.72 8.37 19.46
C ILE A 18 -10.65 7.03 18.74
N SER A 19 -10.95 5.96 19.48
CA SER A 19 -11.08 4.63 18.92
C SER A 19 -12.22 4.59 17.90
N LYS A 20 -11.93 4.15 16.67
CA LYS A 20 -12.92 4.18 15.57
C LYS A 20 -13.74 2.88 15.55
N LEU A 21 -15.06 2.98 15.67
CA LEU A 21 -15.98 1.87 15.42
C LEU A 21 -16.28 1.80 13.92
N SER A 22 -16.09 0.64 13.29
CA SER A 22 -16.27 0.45 11.84
C SER A 22 -16.76 -0.95 11.47
N GLY A 23 -17.14 -1.16 10.21
CA GLY A 23 -17.66 -2.42 9.68
C GLY A 23 -19.19 -2.44 9.55
N ASN A 24 -19.79 -3.63 9.62
CA ASN A 24 -21.21 -3.87 9.42
C ASN A 24 -22.06 -3.53 10.67
N LEU A 25 -22.29 -2.23 10.87
CA LEU A 25 -23.09 -1.68 11.97
C LEU A 25 -24.60 -1.76 11.74
N ASN A 26 -25.05 -2.25 10.58
CA ASN A 26 -26.46 -2.35 10.26
C ASN A 26 -27.16 -3.39 11.15
N GLY A 27 -28.29 -2.99 11.73
CA GLY A 27 -29.13 -3.85 12.59
C GLY A 27 -28.71 -3.92 14.06
N LEU A 28 -27.68 -3.18 14.48
CA LEU A 28 -27.23 -3.18 15.88
C LEU A 28 -28.13 -2.29 16.75
N LYS A 29 -28.48 -2.77 17.95
CA LYS A 29 -29.24 -2.01 18.96
C LYS A 29 -28.36 -0.93 19.60
N SER A 30 -28.96 0.16 20.08
CA SER A 30 -28.22 1.25 20.74
C SER A 30 -27.36 0.79 21.93
N ASN A 31 -27.85 -0.17 22.73
CA ASN A 31 -27.09 -0.76 23.83
C ASN A 31 -25.85 -1.52 23.34
N GLN A 32 -25.96 -2.25 22.23
CA GLN A 32 -24.85 -2.99 21.63
C GLN A 32 -23.76 -2.02 21.15
N ILE A 33 -24.14 -0.93 20.48
CA ILE A 33 -23.22 0.12 20.03
C ILE A 33 -22.51 0.77 21.23
N GLN A 34 -23.23 1.08 22.31
CA GLN A 34 -22.63 1.63 23.52
C GLN A 34 -21.62 0.68 24.18
N ARG A 35 -21.92 -0.63 24.22
CA ARG A 35 -20.98 -1.64 24.75
C ARG A 35 -19.73 -1.78 23.88
N LEU A 36 -19.86 -1.73 22.55
CA LEU A 36 -18.71 -1.72 21.63
C LEU A 36 -17.82 -0.48 21.83
N LYS A 37 -18.42 0.70 22.10
CA LYS A 37 -17.66 1.91 22.47
C LYS A 37 -16.98 1.78 23.83
N LYS A 38 -17.62 1.16 24.83
CA LYS A 38 -16.95 0.89 26.11
C LYS A 38 -15.75 -0.05 25.97
N ILE A 39 -15.81 -1.00 25.05
CA ILE A 39 -14.66 -1.87 24.74
C ILE A 39 -13.49 -1.06 24.20
N SER A 40 -13.77 -0.05 23.39
CA SER A 40 -12.76 0.75 22.71
C SER A 40 -12.03 1.74 23.65
N GLU A 41 -12.62 2.04 24.80
CA GLU A 41 -12.03 2.86 25.88
C GLU A 41 -11.11 2.08 26.83
N LYS A 42 -11.14 0.75 26.76
CA LYS A 42 -10.36 -0.11 27.66
C LYS A 42 -8.91 -0.26 27.17
N ARG A 43 -7.99 -0.38 28.12
CA ARG A 43 -6.59 -0.73 27.88
C ARG A 43 -6.34 -2.20 28.22
N ILE A 44 -5.65 -2.88 27.33
CA ILE A 44 -5.19 -4.26 27.51
C ILE A 44 -3.73 -4.19 27.96
N ARG A 45 -3.28 -5.18 28.75
CA ARG A 45 -1.86 -5.24 29.12
C ARG A 45 -0.99 -5.47 27.87
N GLU A 46 0.19 -4.89 27.88
CA GLU A 46 1.13 -4.90 26.75
C GLU A 46 1.73 -6.28 26.52
N ASP A 47 1.88 -7.05 27.62
CA ASP A 47 2.56 -8.32 27.69
C ASP A 47 1.69 -9.53 27.28
N VAL A 48 0.39 -9.34 27.06
CA VAL A 48 -0.54 -10.40 26.63
C VAL A 48 -1.19 -10.03 25.30
N ILE A 49 -1.58 -11.03 24.49
CA ILE A 49 -2.35 -10.78 23.26
C ILE A 49 -3.69 -10.13 23.60
N ILE A 50 -4.42 -10.76 24.53
CA ILE A 50 -5.71 -10.32 25.05
C ILE A 50 -5.91 -10.88 26.46
N SER A 51 -6.50 -10.11 27.37
CA SER A 51 -6.86 -10.62 28.70
C SER A 51 -8.12 -11.48 28.66
N GLN A 52 -8.26 -12.41 29.60
CA GLN A 52 -9.39 -13.33 29.65
C GLN A 52 -10.74 -12.61 29.77
N ASP A 53 -10.82 -11.57 30.60
CA ASP A 53 -12.03 -10.78 30.78
C ASP A 53 -12.42 -10.02 29.50
N PHE A 54 -11.42 -9.57 28.75
CA PHE A 54 -11.65 -8.86 27.49
C PHE A 54 -12.11 -9.82 26.40
N ALA A 55 -11.49 -11.01 26.30
CA ALA A 55 -11.90 -12.07 25.39
C ALA A 55 -13.35 -12.50 25.66
N ARG A 56 -13.72 -12.71 26.93
CA ARG A 56 -15.10 -13.03 27.31
C ARG A 56 -16.08 -11.94 26.89
N ALA A 57 -15.77 -10.67 27.18
CA ALA A 57 -16.63 -9.55 26.79
C ALA A 57 -16.82 -9.43 25.26
N LEU A 58 -15.80 -9.74 24.46
CA LEU A 58 -15.91 -9.78 23.00
C LEU A 58 -16.79 -10.95 22.53
N CYS A 59 -16.59 -12.16 23.05
CA CYS A 59 -17.38 -13.33 22.66
C CYS A 59 -18.86 -13.19 23.03
N GLU A 60 -19.17 -12.65 24.22
CA GLU A 60 -20.55 -12.37 24.64
C GLU A 60 -21.25 -11.41 23.66
N LEU A 61 -20.58 -10.31 23.31
CA LEU A 61 -21.13 -9.35 22.34
C LEU A 61 -21.25 -9.95 20.94
N SER A 62 -20.29 -10.76 20.52
CA SER A 62 -20.28 -11.39 19.20
C SER A 62 -21.43 -12.38 19.05
N LEU A 63 -21.70 -13.18 20.09
CA LEU A 63 -22.85 -14.08 20.14
C LEU A 63 -24.17 -13.29 20.11
N GLU A 64 -24.28 -12.22 20.90
CA GLU A 64 -25.51 -11.40 20.95
C GLU A 64 -25.80 -10.68 19.62
N ILE A 65 -24.75 -10.19 18.95
CA ILE A 65 -24.87 -9.49 17.66
C ILE A 65 -25.03 -10.48 16.50
N GLY A 66 -24.55 -11.72 16.66
CA GLY A 66 -24.52 -12.73 15.61
C GLY A 66 -23.50 -12.43 14.51
N LYS A 67 -22.46 -11.64 14.81
CA LYS A 67 -21.41 -11.22 13.89
C LYS A 67 -20.04 -11.33 14.56
N GLN A 68 -18.99 -11.55 13.78
CA GLN A 68 -17.61 -11.49 14.26
C GLN A 68 -17.30 -10.07 14.75
N ILE A 69 -16.56 -9.97 15.85
CA ILE A 69 -16.10 -8.69 16.40
C ILE A 69 -14.58 -8.75 16.49
N GLY A 70 -13.93 -7.75 15.90
CA GLY A 70 -12.49 -7.58 15.91
C GLY A 70 -12.06 -6.32 16.65
N ILE A 71 -10.84 -6.33 17.17
CA ILE A 71 -10.20 -5.17 17.79
C ILE A 71 -8.76 -5.04 17.32
N LEU A 72 -8.38 -3.82 16.92
CA LEU A 72 -6.98 -3.49 16.65
C LEU A 72 -6.37 -2.85 17.89
N ILE A 73 -5.31 -3.47 18.41
CA ILE A 73 -4.64 -3.05 19.64
C ILE A 73 -3.24 -2.60 19.27
N ASP A 74 -2.81 -1.43 19.76
CA ASP A 74 -1.44 -0.97 19.60
C ASP A 74 -0.47 -1.58 20.63
N ARG A 75 0.84 -1.34 20.46
CA ARG A 75 1.87 -1.85 21.38
C ARG A 75 1.76 -1.32 22.82
N SER A 76 1.10 -0.18 23.04
CA SER A 76 0.78 0.35 24.38
C SER A 76 -0.49 -0.25 24.99
N GLY A 77 -1.17 -1.13 24.26
CA GLY A 77 -2.36 -1.85 24.71
C GLY A 77 -3.67 -1.08 24.52
N TYR A 78 -3.66 0.06 23.83
CA TYR A 78 -4.90 0.80 23.53
C TYR A 78 -5.63 0.19 22.34
N VAL A 79 -6.96 0.12 22.44
CA VAL A 79 -7.80 -0.29 21.31
C VAL A 79 -7.96 0.89 20.35
N THR A 80 -7.33 0.79 19.19
CA THR A 80 -7.39 1.82 18.15
C THR A 80 -8.67 1.73 17.32
N HIS A 81 -9.15 0.51 17.07
CA HIS A 81 -10.36 0.26 16.28
C HIS A 81 -11.16 -0.89 16.86
N VAL A 82 -12.48 -0.79 16.75
CA VAL A 82 -13.41 -1.90 16.96
C VAL A 82 -14.10 -2.16 15.62
N LEU A 83 -14.05 -3.42 15.19
CA LEU A 83 -14.49 -3.88 13.88
C LEU A 83 -15.69 -4.81 14.07
N VAL A 84 -16.76 -4.58 13.33
CA VAL A 84 -17.92 -5.48 13.29
C VAL A 84 -17.98 -6.12 11.92
N GLY A 85 -17.80 -7.44 11.86
CA GLY A 85 -17.76 -8.22 10.64
C GLY A 85 -19.12 -8.73 10.17
N SER A 86 -19.08 -9.75 9.30
CA SER A 86 -20.19 -10.66 9.01
C SER A 86 -20.18 -11.83 10.02
N ASP A 87 -20.87 -12.94 9.72
CA ASP A 87 -20.76 -14.18 10.48
C ASP A 87 -19.46 -14.97 10.21
N ASN A 88 -18.70 -14.60 9.17
CA ASN A 88 -17.54 -15.37 8.69
C ASN A 88 -16.31 -14.54 8.31
N SER A 89 -16.39 -13.20 8.30
CA SER A 89 -15.26 -12.34 7.92
C SER A 89 -15.32 -10.99 8.62
N ILE A 90 -14.16 -10.33 8.70
CA ILE A 90 -14.03 -8.96 9.19
C ILE A 90 -13.39 -8.10 8.12
N GLU A 91 -14.02 -6.95 7.84
CA GLU A 91 -13.41 -5.94 6.99
C GLU A 91 -12.54 -5.01 7.83
N ILE A 92 -11.23 -5.06 7.60
CA ILE A 92 -10.28 -4.17 8.26
C ILE A 92 -10.24 -2.84 7.47
N PRO A 93 -10.48 -1.69 8.13
CA PRO A 93 -10.45 -0.40 7.46
C PRO A 93 -9.04 -0.08 6.98
N PHE A 94 -8.94 0.87 6.05
CA PHE A 94 -7.65 1.45 5.70
C PHE A 94 -7.02 2.10 6.95
N LEU A 95 -5.87 1.58 7.37
CA LEU A 95 -5.14 2.08 8.53
C LEU A 95 -4.16 3.16 8.06
N ASP A 96 -4.26 4.37 8.65
CA ASP A 96 -3.46 5.52 8.26
C ASP A 96 -1.96 5.20 8.23
N ARG A 97 -1.30 5.59 7.14
CA ARG A 97 0.12 5.31 6.88
C ARG A 97 1.00 6.24 7.71
N LEU A 98 1.20 5.93 8.99
CA LEU A 98 2.50 6.21 9.58
C LEU A 98 3.47 5.32 8.81
N ARG A 99 4.40 5.93 8.04
CA ARG A 99 5.45 5.24 7.28
C ARG A 99 6.20 4.31 8.23
N THR A 100 5.67 3.12 8.39
CA THR A 100 6.37 2.03 9.00
C THR A 100 7.48 1.77 8.00
N SER A 101 8.72 2.05 8.37
CA SER A 101 9.85 1.68 7.54
C SER A 101 9.62 0.24 7.07
N GLU A 102 9.88 -0.10 5.81
CA GLU A 102 9.68 -1.46 5.27
C GLU A 102 10.36 -2.57 6.12
N ALA A 103 11.24 -2.22 7.05
CA ALA A 103 11.86 -3.13 8.01
C ALA A 103 11.09 -3.39 9.32
N ARG A 104 9.96 -2.71 9.57
CA ARG A 104 9.21 -2.79 10.84
C ARG A 104 7.78 -3.28 10.64
N LEU A 105 7.23 -3.91 11.67
CA LEU A 105 5.81 -4.28 11.71
C LEU A 105 4.98 -3.03 12.02
N ARG A 106 3.68 -3.10 11.74
CA ARG A 106 2.76 -1.96 11.86
C ARG A 106 2.58 -1.49 13.31
N GLY A 107 2.96 -2.29 14.31
CA GLY A 107 2.75 -1.95 15.71
C GLY A 107 1.30 -2.17 16.16
N LEU A 108 0.55 -2.97 15.41
CA LEU A 108 -0.84 -3.29 15.66
C LEU A 108 -1.03 -4.79 15.65
N ARG A 109 -1.79 -5.30 16.61
CA ARG A 109 -2.28 -6.69 16.62
C ARG A 109 -3.80 -6.71 16.45
N LEU A 110 -4.31 -7.63 15.64
CA LEU A 110 -5.75 -7.86 15.47
C LEU A 110 -6.17 -9.08 16.30
N VAL A 111 -7.21 -8.89 17.10
CA VAL A 111 -7.89 -9.99 17.81
C VAL A 111 -9.35 -9.99 17.40
N HIS A 112 -9.89 -11.12 16.97
CA HIS A 112 -11.29 -11.23 16.53
C HIS A 112 -11.96 -12.53 16.94
N THR A 113 -13.29 -12.56 16.94
CA THR A 113 -14.09 -13.73 17.33
C THR A 113 -14.47 -14.60 16.13
N HIS A 114 -14.40 -15.93 16.30
CA HIS A 114 -14.85 -16.92 15.33
C HIS A 114 -16.05 -17.70 15.88
N LEU A 115 -17.23 -17.46 15.31
CA LEU A 115 -18.50 -18.02 15.83
C LEU A 115 -18.61 -19.53 15.64
N LYS A 116 -17.94 -20.11 14.64
CA LYS A 116 -18.14 -21.50 14.20
C LYS A 116 -17.06 -22.48 14.68
N GLY A 117 -16.20 -22.09 15.62
CA GLY A 117 -15.18 -23.01 16.10
C GLY A 117 -13.89 -23.07 15.27
N GLU A 118 -13.81 -22.28 14.19
CA GLU A 118 -12.78 -22.43 13.14
C GLU A 118 -11.44 -21.79 13.52
N SER A 119 -10.33 -22.33 12.99
CA SER A 119 -9.01 -21.72 13.09
C SER A 119 -8.91 -20.47 12.23
N LEU A 120 -7.75 -19.78 12.28
CA LEU A 120 -7.42 -18.74 11.30
C LEU A 120 -7.56 -19.27 9.87
N ASN A 121 -8.29 -18.55 9.03
CA ASN A 121 -8.52 -18.88 7.64
C ASN A 121 -7.49 -18.18 6.72
N GLN A 122 -7.56 -18.42 5.42
CA GLN A 122 -6.63 -17.82 4.46
C GLN A 122 -6.78 -16.29 4.34
N GLU A 123 -7.99 -15.76 4.55
CA GLU A 123 -8.23 -14.30 4.53
C GLU A 123 -7.50 -13.65 5.72
N ASP A 124 -7.61 -14.22 6.92
CA ASP A 124 -6.94 -13.71 8.13
C ASP A 124 -5.41 -13.66 7.97
N LEU A 125 -4.84 -14.73 7.39
CA LEU A 125 -3.39 -14.84 7.16
C LEU A 125 -2.91 -13.90 6.06
N THR A 126 -3.77 -13.68 5.05
CA THR A 126 -3.50 -12.69 3.99
C THR A 126 -3.51 -11.28 4.57
N ASP A 127 -4.49 -10.94 5.41
CA ASP A 127 -4.58 -9.64 6.06
C ASP A 127 -3.42 -9.40 7.03
N LEU A 128 -3.01 -10.41 7.80
CA LEU A 128 -1.80 -10.39 8.62
C LEU A 128 -0.59 -9.93 7.79
N ALA A 129 -0.42 -10.51 6.60
CA ALA A 129 0.70 -10.20 5.73
C ALA A 129 0.60 -8.83 5.06
N LEU A 130 -0.53 -8.52 4.44
CA LEU A 130 -0.75 -7.26 3.70
C LEU A 130 -0.68 -6.04 4.63
N LEU A 131 -1.26 -6.15 5.82
CA LEU A 131 -1.26 -5.05 6.79
C LEU A 131 0.00 -5.06 7.67
N ARG A 132 0.82 -6.10 7.57
CA ARG A 132 2.04 -6.31 8.36
C ARG A 132 1.78 -6.18 9.86
N LEU A 133 0.71 -6.80 10.32
CA LEU A 133 0.34 -6.79 11.73
C LEU A 133 1.41 -7.49 12.56
N ASP A 134 1.56 -7.05 13.80
CA ASP A 134 2.42 -7.71 14.78
C ASP A 134 1.90 -9.14 15.04
N TYR A 135 0.58 -9.27 15.20
CA TYR A 135 -0.12 -10.54 15.44
C TYR A 135 -1.54 -10.52 14.87
N MET A 136 -2.01 -11.70 14.44
CA MET A 136 -3.41 -12.00 14.12
C MET A 136 -3.90 -13.08 15.09
N THR A 137 -5.04 -12.91 15.75
CA THR A 137 -5.56 -13.91 16.71
C THR A 137 -7.07 -14.09 16.63
N ALA A 138 -7.50 -15.30 16.29
CA ALA A 138 -8.89 -15.73 16.35
C ALA A 138 -9.23 -16.33 17.72
N ILE A 139 -10.25 -15.78 18.37
CA ILE A 139 -10.87 -16.31 19.59
C ILE A 139 -11.99 -17.26 19.15
N VAL A 140 -11.76 -18.53 19.41
CA VAL A 140 -12.76 -19.57 19.16
C VAL A 140 -13.71 -19.61 20.33
N MET A 141 -15.01 -19.54 20.04
CA MET A 141 -16.08 -19.54 21.04
C MET A 141 -16.83 -20.88 21.06
N ASP A 142 -17.36 -21.23 22.23
CA ASP A 142 -18.33 -22.31 22.38
C ASP A 142 -19.76 -21.84 22.06
N SER A 143 -20.73 -22.77 22.08
CA SER A 143 -22.15 -22.48 21.85
C SER A 143 -22.77 -21.53 22.88
N SER A 144 -22.12 -21.33 24.02
CA SER A 144 -22.56 -20.45 25.09
C SER A 144 -21.90 -19.06 25.02
N GLY A 145 -21.04 -18.81 24.02
CA GLY A 145 -20.36 -17.52 23.85
C GLY A 145 -19.15 -17.34 24.75
N ASN A 146 -18.59 -18.42 25.31
CA ASN A 146 -17.35 -18.35 26.07
C ASN A 146 -16.13 -18.64 25.17
N PRO A 147 -14.98 -18.00 25.42
CA PRO A 147 -13.73 -18.38 24.78
C PRO A 147 -13.36 -19.84 25.09
N ASN A 148 -13.21 -20.66 24.05
CA ASN A 148 -12.78 -22.06 24.09
C ASN A 148 -11.32 -22.23 23.59
N GLY A 149 -10.77 -21.25 22.89
CA GLY A 149 -9.36 -21.25 22.54
C GLY A 149 -8.95 -20.10 21.64
N TYR A 150 -7.66 -20.06 21.35
CA TYR A 150 -7.02 -18.98 20.61
C TYR A 150 -6.10 -19.58 19.56
N TYR A 151 -6.30 -19.17 18.31
CA TYR A 151 -5.38 -19.42 17.22
C TYR A 151 -4.68 -18.12 16.87
N SER A 152 -3.36 -18.10 16.98
CA SER A 152 -2.55 -16.91 16.73
C SER A 152 -1.58 -17.15 15.58
N ALA A 153 -1.27 -16.11 14.82
CA ALA A 153 -0.24 -16.14 13.80
C ALA A 153 0.54 -14.82 13.78
N HIS A 154 1.80 -14.90 13.36
CA HIS A 154 2.67 -13.75 13.14
C HIS A 154 3.44 -13.91 11.83
N LEU A 155 4.06 -12.84 11.33
CA LEU A 155 4.91 -12.93 10.15
C LEU A 155 6.15 -13.78 10.40
N ASN A 156 6.61 -14.52 9.38
CA ASN A 156 7.81 -15.34 9.42
C ASN A 156 8.89 -14.82 8.45
N PRO A 157 9.52 -13.69 8.76
CA PRO A 157 10.52 -13.08 7.89
C PRO A 157 11.75 -13.95 7.73
N GLY A 158 12.23 -14.07 6.50
CA GLY A 158 13.42 -14.85 6.13
C GLY A 158 13.14 -16.28 5.68
N SER A 159 11.90 -16.75 5.75
CA SER A 159 11.49 -18.00 5.11
C SER A 159 11.22 -17.78 3.62
N GLU A 160 11.77 -18.66 2.76
CA GLU A 160 11.51 -18.59 1.32
C GLU A 160 10.14 -19.13 0.93
N ASN A 161 9.47 -19.93 1.76
CA ASN A 161 8.23 -20.63 1.40
C ASN A 161 7.00 -20.21 2.21
N GLU A 162 7.18 -19.71 3.43
CA GLU A 162 6.07 -19.39 4.34
C GLU A 162 6.17 -17.95 4.85
N LEU A 163 5.19 -17.11 4.49
CA LEU A 163 5.13 -15.70 4.89
C LEU A 163 4.80 -15.50 6.38
N TRP A 164 4.14 -16.48 6.99
CA TRP A 164 3.63 -16.41 8.36
C TRP A 164 3.84 -17.75 9.06
N SER A 165 3.81 -17.71 10.39
CA SER A 165 3.80 -18.90 11.24
C SER A 165 2.49 -18.93 12.02
N VAL A 166 1.77 -20.04 11.92
CA VAL A 166 0.58 -20.30 12.73
C VAL A 166 1.02 -21.01 14.01
N LEU A 167 0.67 -20.44 15.16
CA LEU A 167 1.03 -20.97 16.46
C LEU A 167 0.05 -22.08 16.90
N PRO A 168 0.50 -23.02 17.75
CA PRO A 168 -0.39 -24.01 18.35
C PRO A 168 -1.55 -23.36 19.10
N LYS A 169 -2.72 -24.02 19.09
CA LYS A 169 -3.91 -23.57 19.81
C LYS A 169 -3.57 -23.38 21.29
N LYS A 170 -3.87 -22.20 21.83
CA LYS A 170 -3.83 -21.93 23.27
C LYS A 170 -5.24 -21.94 23.86
N TYR A 171 -5.36 -22.36 25.11
CA TYR A 171 -6.61 -22.36 25.87
C TYR A 171 -6.69 -21.15 26.82
N PRO A 172 -7.89 -20.78 27.30
CA PRO A 172 -8.03 -19.80 28.38
C PRO A 172 -7.13 -20.16 29.57
N GLY A 173 -6.35 -19.19 30.04
CA GLY A 173 -5.34 -19.40 31.10
C GLY A 173 -3.94 -19.80 30.62
N GLN A 174 -3.73 -20.02 29.31
CA GLN A 174 -2.41 -20.21 28.70
C GLN A 174 -1.89 -18.97 27.95
N LEU A 175 -2.70 -17.91 27.86
CA LEU A 175 -2.33 -16.62 27.27
C LEU A 175 -1.59 -15.68 28.26
N THR A 176 -1.12 -16.21 29.38
CA THR A 176 -0.71 -15.47 30.57
C THR A 176 0.75 -14.99 30.57
N GLU A 177 1.51 -15.18 29.48
CA GLU A 177 2.97 -15.00 29.51
C GLU A 177 3.50 -13.85 28.63
N GLY A 178 4.41 -13.08 29.24
CA GLY A 178 4.84 -11.73 28.86
C GLY A 178 5.94 -11.62 27.81
N ILE A 179 5.92 -12.44 26.76
CA ILE A 179 7.00 -12.50 25.75
C ILE A 179 6.63 -11.75 24.47
N LEU A 180 5.41 -11.22 24.37
CA LEU A 180 4.89 -10.65 23.12
C LEU A 180 5.81 -9.59 22.51
N LEU A 181 6.38 -8.69 23.34
CA LEU A 181 7.26 -7.64 22.84
C LEU A 181 8.61 -8.20 22.36
N GLU A 182 9.16 -9.19 23.06
CA GLU A 182 10.43 -9.82 22.68
C GLU A 182 10.30 -10.56 21.34
N GLU A 183 9.22 -11.33 21.16
CA GLU A 183 8.87 -11.99 19.90
C GLU A 183 8.73 -10.99 18.75
N ILE A 184 7.99 -9.89 18.97
CA ILE A 184 7.82 -8.82 17.98
C ILE A 184 9.17 -8.23 17.57
N LEU A 185 10.04 -7.92 18.55
CA LEU A 185 11.37 -7.37 18.29
C LEU A 185 12.27 -8.37 17.55
N GLU A 186 12.15 -9.66 17.83
CA GLU A 186 12.87 -10.71 17.11
C GLU A 186 12.43 -10.80 15.64
N ILE A 187 11.11 -10.75 15.39
CA ILE A 187 10.53 -10.70 14.04
C ILE A 187 11.04 -9.46 13.28
N GLU A 188 11.03 -8.27 13.90
CA GLU A 188 11.56 -7.05 13.28
C GLU A 188 13.07 -7.12 13.01
N SER A 189 13.84 -7.76 13.89
CA SER A 189 15.26 -8.03 13.70
C SER A 189 15.50 -8.93 12.49
N ARG A 190 14.71 -10.00 12.35
CA ARG A 190 14.75 -10.90 11.19
C ARG A 190 14.35 -10.18 9.88
N LEU A 191 13.32 -9.34 9.90
CA LEU A 191 12.94 -8.47 8.77
C LEU A 191 14.09 -7.56 8.34
N SER A 192 14.73 -6.90 9.32
CA SER A 192 15.85 -5.98 9.08
C SER A 192 17.07 -6.70 8.49
N ARG A 193 17.39 -7.90 8.98
CA ARG A 193 18.50 -8.74 8.49
C ARG A 193 18.24 -9.25 7.07
N SER A 194 17.04 -9.79 6.80
CA SER A 194 16.68 -10.26 5.46
C SER A 194 16.86 -9.16 4.42
N LYS A 195 16.38 -7.95 4.72
CA LYS A 195 16.54 -6.79 3.84
C LYS A 195 18.00 -6.40 3.64
N ARG A 196 18.82 -6.39 4.71
CA ARG A 196 20.25 -6.07 4.61
C ARG A 196 21.01 -7.08 3.74
N ASN A 197 20.77 -8.37 3.93
CA ASN A 197 21.39 -9.42 3.11
C ASN A 197 21.06 -9.25 1.62
N LEU A 198 19.84 -8.83 1.29
CA LEU A 198 19.44 -8.53 -0.08
C LEU A 198 20.14 -7.30 -0.67
N LYS A 199 20.34 -6.25 0.13
CA LYS A 199 21.10 -5.06 -0.27
C LYS A 199 22.58 -5.37 -0.51
N ASP A 200 23.21 -6.09 0.43
CA ASP A 200 24.63 -6.45 0.35
C ASP A 200 24.91 -7.37 -0.86
N ALA A 201 23.92 -8.16 -1.29
CA ALA A 201 23.97 -8.95 -2.53
C ALA A 201 23.84 -8.12 -3.83
N GLN A 202 23.91 -6.78 -3.77
CA GLN A 202 23.71 -5.85 -4.89
C GLN A 202 22.39 -6.05 -5.64
N LYS A 203 21.37 -6.62 -4.98
CA LYS A 203 20.02 -6.78 -5.55
C LYS A 203 19.16 -5.58 -5.18
N GLU A 204 19.65 -4.37 -5.46
CA GLU A 204 18.83 -3.16 -5.36
C GLU A 204 17.85 -3.07 -6.55
N ASN A 205 16.76 -2.30 -6.40
CA ASN A 205 15.74 -2.12 -7.44
C ASN A 205 15.07 -3.42 -7.90
N ARG A 206 14.70 -4.30 -6.95
CA ARG A 206 13.98 -5.55 -7.25
C ARG A 206 12.58 -5.23 -7.75
N ALA A 207 12.23 -5.81 -8.89
CA ALA A 207 10.95 -5.58 -9.53
C ALA A 207 10.22 -6.87 -9.90
N PHE A 208 8.90 -6.78 -9.91
CA PHE A 208 8.03 -7.70 -10.63
C PHE A 208 7.52 -7.07 -11.91
N LEU A 209 7.45 -7.89 -12.96
CA LEU A 209 6.79 -7.50 -14.20
C LEU A 209 5.36 -8.01 -14.19
N VAL A 210 4.42 -7.15 -14.58
CA VAL A 210 3.00 -7.48 -14.63
C VAL A 210 2.45 -7.17 -16.01
N GLY A 211 2.08 -8.22 -16.75
CA GLY A 211 1.43 -8.13 -18.05
C GLY A 211 -0.04 -8.51 -17.95
N VAL A 212 -0.93 -7.62 -18.41
CA VAL A 212 -2.37 -7.91 -18.51
C VAL A 212 -2.78 -7.78 -19.96
N TYR A 213 -3.34 -8.85 -20.52
CA TYR A 213 -3.67 -8.95 -21.94
C TYR A 213 -5.11 -9.42 -22.14
N PRO A 214 -5.78 -8.97 -23.22
CA PRO A 214 -7.06 -9.53 -23.61
C PRO A 214 -6.93 -11.02 -23.95
N GLU A 215 -8.02 -11.78 -23.74
CA GLU A 215 -8.03 -13.24 -23.93
C GLU A 215 -7.92 -13.62 -25.41
N ARG A 216 -8.55 -12.83 -26.29
CA ARG A 216 -8.36 -12.87 -27.73
C ARG A 216 -7.24 -11.90 -28.12
N ASN A 217 -6.03 -12.42 -28.29
CA ASN A 217 -4.91 -11.64 -28.79
C ASN A 217 -5.06 -11.40 -30.30
N VAL A 218 -5.28 -10.15 -30.70
CA VAL A 218 -5.22 -9.69 -32.10
C VAL A 218 -3.83 -9.09 -32.42
N GLY A 219 -2.92 -9.05 -31.44
CA GLY A 219 -1.62 -8.39 -31.55
C GLY A 219 -0.44 -9.28 -31.17
N ARG A 220 0.61 -8.64 -30.62
CA ARG A 220 1.88 -9.28 -30.25
C ARG A 220 1.67 -10.31 -29.14
N HIS A 221 2.39 -11.43 -29.22
CA HIS A 221 2.31 -12.49 -28.20
C HIS A 221 2.75 -11.96 -26.81
N PRO A 222 1.99 -12.18 -25.73
CA PRO A 222 2.30 -11.71 -24.38
C PRO A 222 3.74 -12.00 -23.94
N SER A 223 4.24 -13.21 -24.19
CA SER A 223 5.61 -13.60 -23.78
C SER A 223 6.68 -12.71 -24.42
N LEU A 224 6.53 -12.36 -25.70
CA LEU A 224 7.50 -11.49 -26.40
C LEU A 224 7.47 -10.06 -25.85
N SER A 225 6.28 -9.57 -25.48
CA SER A 225 6.15 -8.25 -24.86
C SER A 225 6.84 -8.20 -23.50
N MET A 226 6.66 -9.26 -22.69
CA MET A 226 7.29 -9.38 -21.37
C MET A 226 8.80 -9.59 -21.43
N GLU A 227 9.30 -10.33 -22.42
CA GLU A 227 10.74 -10.45 -22.68
C GLU A 227 11.37 -9.10 -23.02
N GLU A 228 10.72 -8.31 -23.88
CA GLU A 228 11.17 -6.95 -24.16
C GLU A 228 11.12 -6.06 -22.91
N LEU A 229 10.04 -6.13 -22.13
CA LEU A 229 9.93 -5.38 -20.88
C LEU A 229 11.05 -5.74 -19.90
N LYS A 230 11.45 -7.02 -19.86
CA LYS A 230 12.58 -7.50 -19.06
C LYS A 230 13.91 -6.90 -19.55
N GLU A 231 14.13 -6.80 -20.85
CA GLU A 231 15.32 -6.14 -21.42
C GLU A 231 15.34 -4.63 -21.15
N LEU A 232 14.19 -3.97 -21.17
CA LEU A 232 14.07 -2.57 -20.75
C LEU A 232 14.45 -2.41 -19.28
N CYS A 233 13.96 -3.28 -18.40
CA CYS A 233 14.33 -3.27 -16.98
C CYS A 233 15.83 -3.50 -16.78
N ARG A 234 16.43 -4.42 -17.54
CA ARG A 234 17.89 -4.65 -17.51
C ARG A 234 18.67 -3.38 -17.88
N THR A 235 18.22 -2.66 -18.90
CA THR A 235 18.81 -1.38 -19.32
C THR A 235 18.64 -0.28 -18.25
N ALA A 236 17.56 -0.36 -17.47
CA ALA A 236 17.28 0.54 -16.35
C ALA A 236 17.93 0.11 -15.03
N GLU A 237 18.81 -0.90 -15.01
CA GLU A 237 19.41 -1.46 -13.78
C GLU A 237 18.35 -1.88 -12.74
N VAL A 238 17.23 -2.43 -13.24
CA VAL A 238 16.13 -2.97 -12.45
C VAL A 238 16.23 -4.49 -12.44
N HIS A 239 16.35 -5.08 -11.26
CA HIS A 239 16.47 -6.53 -11.11
C HIS A 239 15.10 -7.21 -11.11
N VAL A 240 14.73 -7.79 -12.25
CA VAL A 240 13.47 -8.54 -12.37
C VAL A 240 13.55 -9.86 -11.60
N VAL A 241 12.71 -10.00 -10.59
CA VAL A 241 12.65 -11.18 -9.72
C VAL A 241 11.63 -12.21 -10.22
N ASP A 242 10.51 -11.76 -10.75
CA ASP A 242 9.43 -12.63 -11.22
C ASP A 242 8.57 -11.90 -12.26
N THR A 243 7.74 -12.66 -12.98
CA THR A 243 6.88 -12.16 -14.05
C THR A 243 5.49 -12.76 -13.96
N PHE A 244 4.49 -11.90 -13.96
CA PHE A 244 3.08 -12.27 -13.88
C PHE A 244 2.37 -11.92 -15.17
N ILE A 245 1.73 -12.90 -15.79
CA ILE A 245 0.89 -12.71 -16.97
C ILE A 245 -0.54 -13.08 -16.60
N GLN A 246 -1.47 -12.14 -16.79
CA GLN A 246 -2.90 -12.39 -16.66
C GLN A 246 -3.59 -12.15 -17.99
N ARG A 247 -4.37 -13.14 -18.45
CA ARG A 247 -5.30 -12.97 -19.57
C ARG A 247 -6.69 -12.69 -19.02
N LYS A 248 -7.34 -11.62 -19.50
CA LYS A 248 -8.67 -11.21 -19.01
C LYS A 248 -9.44 -10.48 -20.09
N ASN A 249 -10.71 -10.83 -20.29
CA ASN A 249 -11.57 -10.15 -21.27
C ASN A 249 -11.88 -8.70 -20.93
N ARG A 250 -12.07 -8.40 -19.63
CA ARG A 250 -12.39 -7.06 -19.14
C ARG A 250 -11.47 -6.67 -18.00
N LEU A 251 -10.70 -5.62 -18.21
CA LEU A 251 -9.82 -5.04 -17.18
C LEU A 251 -10.66 -4.50 -16.02
N ASP A 252 -10.14 -4.65 -14.81
CA ASP A 252 -10.70 -3.92 -13.68
C ASP A 252 -10.45 -2.43 -13.89
N PRO A 253 -11.47 -1.56 -13.87
CA PRO A 253 -11.28 -0.15 -14.17
C PRO A 253 -10.35 0.55 -13.17
N SER A 254 -10.23 -0.01 -11.96
CA SER A 254 -9.52 0.62 -10.84
C SER A 254 -8.11 0.07 -10.62
N THR A 255 -7.83 -1.19 -10.96
CA THR A 255 -6.52 -1.82 -10.71
C THR A 255 -5.98 -2.64 -11.87
N VAL A 256 -6.69 -2.69 -13.00
CA VAL A 256 -6.47 -3.54 -14.20
C VAL A 256 -6.46 -5.06 -13.96
N LEU A 257 -6.04 -5.50 -12.77
CA LEU A 257 -6.05 -6.85 -12.24
C LEU A 257 -7.34 -7.15 -11.46
N GLY A 258 -7.64 -8.43 -11.21
CA GLY A 258 -8.64 -8.79 -10.19
C GLY A 258 -8.06 -8.68 -8.77
N LYS A 259 -8.91 -8.43 -7.76
CA LYS A 259 -8.53 -8.34 -6.33
C LYS A 259 -7.60 -9.49 -5.90
N GLY A 260 -8.03 -10.74 -6.10
CA GLY A 260 -7.22 -11.91 -5.71
C GLY A 260 -5.87 -12.02 -6.45
N LYS A 261 -5.78 -11.58 -7.71
CA LYS A 261 -4.50 -11.60 -8.44
C LYS A 261 -3.56 -10.52 -7.94
N LEU A 262 -4.09 -9.34 -7.63
CA LEU A 262 -3.32 -8.26 -7.02
C LEU A 262 -2.81 -8.69 -5.64
N GLU A 263 -3.64 -9.29 -4.80
CA GLU A 263 -3.25 -9.84 -3.50
C GLU A 263 -2.16 -10.90 -3.63
N GLU A 264 -2.29 -11.85 -4.56
CA GLU A 264 -1.25 -12.85 -4.85
C GLU A 264 0.10 -12.20 -5.20
N ILE A 265 0.08 -11.17 -6.06
CA ILE A 265 1.30 -10.44 -6.44
C ILE A 265 1.90 -9.72 -5.24
N ILE A 266 1.08 -9.08 -4.40
CA ILE A 266 1.56 -8.35 -3.23
C ILE A 266 2.16 -9.30 -2.19
N LEU A 267 1.51 -10.43 -1.91
CA LEU A 267 2.05 -11.45 -1.01
C LEU A 267 3.43 -11.94 -1.47
N LYS A 268 3.55 -12.29 -2.77
CA LYS A 268 4.84 -12.66 -3.36
C LYS A 268 5.85 -11.52 -3.33
N ALA A 269 5.40 -10.28 -3.44
CA ALA A 269 6.28 -9.11 -3.43
C ALA A 269 6.84 -8.86 -2.03
N ILE A 270 6.03 -9.02 -0.98
CA ILE A 270 6.46 -9.00 0.41
C ILE A 270 7.49 -10.11 0.65
N GLN A 271 7.20 -11.34 0.22
CA GLN A 271 8.06 -12.50 0.38
C GLN A 271 9.43 -12.33 -0.30
N LYS A 272 9.41 -11.85 -1.55
CA LYS A 272 10.62 -11.68 -2.36
C LYS A 272 11.26 -10.30 -2.21
N HIS A 273 10.79 -9.48 -1.27
CA HIS A 273 11.26 -8.12 -0.99
C HIS A 273 11.37 -7.26 -2.26
N VAL A 274 10.27 -7.13 -2.98
CA VAL A 274 10.15 -6.36 -4.22
C VAL A 274 9.70 -4.93 -3.89
N GLU A 275 10.41 -3.96 -4.46
CA GLU A 275 10.20 -2.53 -4.19
C GLU A 275 9.54 -1.82 -5.39
N LEU A 276 9.39 -2.51 -6.53
CA LEU A 276 8.85 -1.96 -7.77
C LEU A 276 7.93 -2.94 -8.50
N LEU A 277 6.76 -2.48 -8.92
CA LEU A 277 5.91 -3.17 -9.90
C LEU A 277 5.98 -2.44 -11.23
N VAL A 278 6.34 -3.16 -12.29
CA VAL A 278 6.42 -2.64 -13.66
C VAL A 278 5.30 -3.25 -14.49
N PHE A 279 4.37 -2.42 -14.92
CA PHE A 279 3.25 -2.85 -15.75
C PHE A 279 3.57 -2.72 -17.24
N ASP A 280 3.24 -3.75 -18.02
CA ASP A 280 3.46 -3.74 -19.47
C ASP A 280 2.49 -2.82 -20.23
N LEU A 281 1.35 -2.51 -19.61
CA LEU A 281 0.34 -1.60 -20.15
C LEU A 281 0.43 -0.22 -19.50
N GLU A 282 0.00 0.81 -20.24
CA GLU A 282 -0.09 2.17 -19.72
C GLU A 282 -1.24 2.29 -18.71
N LEU A 283 -0.90 2.72 -17.49
CA LEU A 283 -1.87 2.83 -16.39
C LEU A 283 -2.41 4.25 -16.29
N THR A 284 -3.69 4.43 -16.00
CA THR A 284 -4.19 5.76 -15.59
C THR A 284 -3.55 6.18 -14.26
N PRO A 285 -3.43 7.47 -13.92
CA PRO A 285 -2.92 7.93 -12.63
C PRO A 285 -3.72 7.37 -11.46
N SER A 286 -5.03 7.26 -11.65
CA SER A 286 -5.93 6.70 -10.64
C SER A 286 -5.66 5.21 -10.42
N GLN A 287 -5.42 4.44 -11.49
CA GLN A 287 -5.03 3.04 -11.40
C GLN A 287 -3.67 2.87 -10.72
N ALA A 288 -2.64 3.58 -11.22
CA ALA A 288 -1.29 3.50 -10.67
C ALA A 288 -1.27 3.89 -9.18
N LYS A 289 -1.98 4.96 -8.80
CA LYS A 289 -2.13 5.38 -7.42
C LYS A 289 -2.84 4.32 -6.59
N LYS A 290 -3.98 3.80 -7.04
CA LYS A 290 -4.74 2.78 -6.31
C LYS A 290 -3.93 1.49 -6.12
N ILE A 291 -3.26 1.00 -7.15
CA ILE A 291 -2.41 -0.20 -7.06
C ILE A 291 -1.26 0.05 -6.08
N SER A 292 -0.56 1.19 -6.21
CA SER A 292 0.52 1.55 -5.29
C SER A 292 0.00 1.68 -3.85
N ASP A 293 -1.22 2.20 -3.70
CA ASP A 293 -1.85 2.39 -2.40
C ASP A 293 -2.24 1.08 -1.71
N ILE A 294 -2.68 0.08 -2.49
CA ILE A 294 -3.04 -1.26 -2.00
C ILE A 294 -1.77 -2.09 -1.76
N ALA A 295 -0.80 -2.03 -2.68
CA ALA A 295 0.41 -2.84 -2.64
C ALA A 295 1.47 -2.31 -1.67
N ASP A 296 1.41 -1.03 -1.30
CA ASP A 296 2.49 -0.31 -0.60
C ASP A 296 3.86 -0.44 -1.31
N ILE A 297 3.81 -0.55 -2.64
CA ILE A 297 4.96 -0.73 -3.52
C ILE A 297 4.92 0.35 -4.60
N LYS A 298 6.09 0.82 -5.06
CA LYS A 298 6.17 1.76 -6.17
C LYS A 298 5.65 1.10 -7.44
N VAL A 299 4.77 1.79 -8.17
CA VAL A 299 4.21 1.31 -9.44
C VAL A 299 4.66 2.22 -10.57
N ILE A 300 5.19 1.63 -11.64
CA ILE A 300 5.44 2.32 -12.91
C ILE A 300 4.85 1.50 -14.06
N ASP A 301 4.56 2.18 -15.16
CA ASP A 301 4.21 1.51 -16.42
C ASP A 301 5.38 1.52 -17.40
N ARG A 302 5.17 0.85 -18.54
CA ARG A 302 6.13 0.75 -19.63
C ARG A 302 6.59 2.10 -20.15
N THR A 303 5.68 3.06 -20.32
CA THR A 303 6.00 4.40 -20.84
C THR A 303 6.93 5.15 -19.87
N GLN A 304 6.64 5.12 -18.57
CA GLN A 304 7.48 5.72 -17.54
C GLN A 304 8.87 5.06 -17.50
N LEU A 305 8.94 3.73 -17.59
CA LEU A 305 10.22 3.01 -17.64
C LEU A 305 11.09 3.46 -18.84
N ILE A 306 10.49 3.55 -20.03
CA ILE A 306 11.19 3.99 -21.24
C ILE A 306 11.69 5.42 -21.08
N LEU A 307 10.87 6.33 -20.53
CA LEU A 307 11.28 7.71 -20.27
C LEU A 307 12.43 7.80 -19.25
N ASP A 308 12.43 6.96 -18.22
CA ASP A 308 13.51 6.90 -17.23
C ASP A 308 14.82 6.39 -17.85
N ILE A 309 14.76 5.39 -18.74
CA ILE A 309 15.92 4.91 -19.51
C ILE A 309 16.47 6.03 -20.39
N PHE A 310 15.62 6.75 -21.11
CA PHE A 310 16.07 7.87 -21.94
C PHE A 310 16.66 9.01 -21.11
N ALA A 311 16.11 9.30 -19.93
CA ALA A 311 16.63 10.32 -19.02
C ALA A 311 18.06 9.98 -18.56
N ARG A 312 18.32 8.71 -18.23
CA ARG A 312 19.66 8.23 -17.85
C ARG A 312 20.65 8.31 -19.01
N ASN A 313 20.20 8.00 -20.24
CA ASN A 313 21.05 7.96 -21.42
C ASN A 313 21.27 9.33 -22.10
N ALA A 314 20.46 10.34 -21.77
CA ALA A 314 20.53 11.67 -22.37
C ALA A 314 21.76 12.48 -21.91
N LYS A 315 22.88 12.33 -22.63
CA LYS A 315 24.12 13.09 -22.35
C LYS A 315 24.13 14.48 -22.97
N SER A 316 23.62 14.62 -24.20
CA SER A 316 23.65 15.90 -24.93
C SER A 316 22.54 16.85 -24.46
N ARG A 317 22.77 18.18 -24.59
CA ARG A 317 21.75 19.20 -24.25
C ARG A 317 20.44 18.98 -25.00
N ASP A 318 20.51 18.68 -26.28
CA ASP A 318 19.31 18.40 -27.10
C ASP A 318 18.59 17.12 -26.62
N GLY A 319 19.33 16.05 -26.32
CA GLY A 319 18.74 14.83 -25.76
C GLY A 319 18.05 15.09 -24.42
N LYS A 320 18.68 15.85 -23.52
CA LYS A 320 18.08 16.21 -22.23
C LYS A 320 16.77 16.99 -22.40
N LEU A 321 16.75 17.97 -23.30
CA LEU A 321 15.54 18.75 -23.59
C LEU A 321 14.43 17.90 -24.23
N GLN A 322 14.77 16.95 -25.11
CA GLN A 322 13.79 16.04 -25.71
C GLN A 322 13.17 15.10 -24.67
N VAL A 323 13.97 14.57 -23.75
CA VAL A 323 13.46 13.71 -22.67
C VAL A 323 12.61 14.50 -21.69
N GLU A 324 13.05 15.70 -21.28
CA GLU A 324 12.25 16.57 -20.41
C GLU A 324 10.90 16.90 -21.06
N LEU A 325 10.90 17.23 -22.36
CA LEU A 325 9.67 17.46 -23.11
C LEU A 325 8.76 16.23 -23.11
N ALA A 326 9.31 15.05 -23.35
CA ALA A 326 8.54 13.81 -23.37
C ALA A 326 7.94 13.48 -21.99
N GLN A 327 8.71 13.64 -20.92
CA GLN A 327 8.25 13.48 -19.53
C GLN A 327 7.14 14.46 -19.18
N LEU A 328 7.26 15.74 -19.59
CA LEU A 328 6.22 16.74 -19.34
C LEU A 328 4.95 16.48 -20.13
N LYS A 329 5.06 16.03 -21.39
CA LYS A 329 3.88 15.66 -22.20
C LYS A 329 3.13 14.48 -21.59
N TYR A 330 3.86 13.48 -21.13
CA TYR A 330 3.31 12.34 -20.41
C TYR A 330 2.65 12.75 -19.08
N LEU A 331 3.32 13.58 -18.28
CA LEU A 331 2.76 14.11 -17.03
C LEU A 331 1.51 14.96 -17.26
N LYS A 332 1.48 15.77 -18.32
CA LYS A 332 0.32 16.62 -18.67
C LYS A 332 -0.94 15.78 -18.92
N GLY A 333 -0.83 14.67 -19.66
CA GLY A 333 -1.96 13.76 -19.89
C GLY A 333 -2.51 13.24 -18.57
N ARG A 334 -1.61 12.85 -17.67
CA ARG A 334 -1.94 12.35 -16.32
C ARG A 334 -2.57 13.40 -15.39
N LEU A 335 -2.15 14.67 -15.46
CA LEU A 335 -2.74 15.73 -14.64
C LEU A 335 -4.21 15.99 -14.97
N THR A 336 -4.61 15.80 -16.23
CA THR A 336 -5.99 16.03 -16.68
C THR A 336 -6.95 14.99 -16.07
N GLU A 337 -6.52 13.73 -15.95
CA GLU A 337 -7.32 12.66 -15.33
C GLU A 337 -7.45 12.81 -13.81
N LEU A 338 -6.52 13.51 -13.15
CA LEU A 338 -6.60 13.84 -11.72
C LEU A 338 -7.62 14.95 -11.44
N ASP A 339 -7.73 15.93 -12.36
CA ASP A 339 -8.62 17.08 -12.23
C ASP A 339 -10.09 16.68 -12.37
N ASP A 340 -10.43 15.79 -13.32
CA ASP A 340 -11.79 15.26 -13.50
C ASP A 340 -12.31 14.56 -12.24
N ASN A 341 -11.44 13.87 -11.49
CA ASN A 341 -11.81 13.18 -10.26
C ASN A 341 -11.97 14.15 -9.07
N MET A 342 -11.13 15.18 -8.99
CA MET A 342 -11.22 16.20 -7.94
C MET A 342 -12.39 17.16 -8.16
N SER A 343 -12.70 17.51 -9.42
CA SER A 343 -13.85 18.32 -9.82
C SER A 343 -15.18 17.66 -9.41
N ARG A 344 -15.28 16.33 -9.54
CA ARG A 344 -16.45 15.55 -9.06
C ARG A 344 -16.62 15.56 -7.55
N LEU A 345 -15.53 15.48 -6.78
CA LEU A 345 -15.53 15.56 -5.31
C LEU A 345 -15.83 16.97 -4.80
N THR A 346 -15.45 18.00 -5.56
CA THR A 346 -15.63 19.41 -5.19
C THR A 346 -16.95 20.01 -5.73
N GLY A 347 -17.71 19.23 -6.52
CA GLY A 347 -18.93 19.63 -7.20
C GLY A 347 -20.19 19.77 -6.34
N GLY A 348 -20.10 19.58 -5.02
CA GLY A 348 -21.22 19.74 -4.10
C GLY A 348 -20.96 20.87 -3.10
N ILE A 349 -21.44 22.08 -3.42
CA ILE A 349 -21.54 23.26 -2.53
C ILE A 349 -20.19 23.99 -2.28
N GLY A 350 -19.97 25.10 -3.00
CA GLY A 350 -19.18 26.22 -2.46
C GLY A 350 -18.02 26.79 -3.29
N GLY A 351 -17.70 26.28 -4.48
CA GLY A 351 -16.56 26.76 -5.29
C GLY A 351 -16.80 28.05 -6.10
N ARG A 352 -17.73 28.93 -5.71
CA ARG A 352 -17.95 30.21 -6.41
C ARG A 352 -17.01 31.28 -5.88
N GLY A 353 -15.75 31.22 -6.30
CA GLY A 353 -14.81 32.32 -6.22
C GLY A 353 -13.91 32.33 -7.47
N PRO A 354 -13.52 33.50 -8.02
CA PRO A 354 -12.71 33.61 -9.24
C PRO A 354 -11.23 33.21 -9.06
N GLY A 355 -10.93 32.32 -8.10
CA GLY A 355 -9.58 31.84 -7.84
C GLY A 355 -9.26 30.60 -8.67
N GLU A 356 -8.25 30.71 -9.52
CA GLU A 356 -7.66 29.59 -10.27
C GLU A 356 -7.28 28.45 -9.31
N THR A 357 -7.66 27.21 -9.61
CA THR A 357 -7.37 26.08 -8.70
C THR A 357 -5.88 25.75 -8.71
N LYS A 358 -5.36 25.16 -7.62
CA LYS A 358 -3.94 24.73 -7.57
C LYS A 358 -3.57 23.75 -8.71
N LEU A 359 -4.53 22.94 -9.14
CA LEU A 359 -4.37 22.00 -10.26
C LEU A 359 -4.26 22.74 -11.60
N GLU A 360 -5.13 23.73 -11.82
CA GLU A 360 -5.14 24.57 -13.02
C GLU A 360 -3.85 25.39 -13.15
N ILE A 361 -3.37 26.00 -12.06
CA ILE A 361 -2.06 26.67 -12.00
C ILE A 361 -0.92 25.69 -12.35
N GLY A 362 -0.99 24.46 -11.82
CA GLY A 362 -0.02 23.40 -12.11
C GLY A 362 0.00 23.03 -13.59
N LYS A 363 -1.18 22.84 -14.19
CA LYS A 363 -1.36 22.52 -15.61
C LYS A 363 -0.80 23.64 -16.49
N ARG A 364 -1.14 24.90 -16.20
CA ARG A 364 -0.62 26.06 -16.92
C ARG A 364 0.90 26.13 -16.89
N ARG A 365 1.52 25.92 -15.72
CA ARG A 365 2.99 25.88 -15.61
C ARG A 365 3.62 24.78 -16.45
N VAL A 366 3.02 23.59 -16.48
CA VAL A 366 3.48 22.48 -17.32
C VAL A 366 3.35 22.84 -18.81
N GLU A 367 2.25 23.44 -19.22
CA GLU A 367 2.05 23.89 -20.60
C GLU A 367 3.04 24.98 -21.01
N GLU A 368 3.23 26.01 -20.20
CA GLU A 368 4.21 27.06 -20.45
C GLU A 368 5.63 26.48 -20.58
N ARG A 369 5.99 25.50 -19.75
CA ARG A 369 7.28 24.82 -19.84
C ARG A 369 7.41 24.01 -21.13
N ILE A 370 6.38 23.27 -21.52
CA ILE A 370 6.33 22.52 -22.80
C ILE A 370 6.56 23.48 -23.96
N THR A 371 5.83 24.60 -24.03
CA THR A 371 5.98 25.58 -25.11
C THR A 371 7.39 26.16 -25.18
N ARG A 372 8.01 26.49 -24.03
CA ARG A 372 9.40 26.98 -23.98
C ARG A 372 10.38 25.93 -24.51
N LEU A 373 10.25 24.67 -24.09
CA LEU A 373 11.12 23.57 -24.53
C LEU A 373 10.97 23.30 -26.04
N GLU A 374 9.75 23.37 -26.58
CA GLU A 374 9.51 23.20 -28.02
C GLU A 374 10.19 24.30 -28.86
N VAL A 375 10.13 25.56 -28.39
CA VAL A 375 10.83 26.68 -29.03
C VAL A 375 12.35 26.49 -28.95
N GLU A 376 12.88 26.10 -27.79
CA GLU A 376 14.31 25.86 -27.61
C GLU A 376 14.80 24.72 -28.52
N LEU A 377 14.07 23.60 -28.59
CA LEU A 377 14.36 22.48 -29.49
C LEU A 377 14.33 22.89 -30.95
N LYS A 378 13.37 23.74 -31.37
CA LYS A 378 13.32 24.27 -32.73
C LYS A 378 14.55 25.10 -33.07
N SER A 379 15.06 25.89 -32.12
CA SER A 379 16.29 26.66 -32.28
C SER A 379 17.54 25.77 -32.41
N LEU A 380 17.61 24.69 -31.62
CA LEU A 380 18.71 23.73 -31.65
C LEU A 380 18.72 22.92 -32.96
N ARG A 381 17.54 22.54 -33.46
CA ARG A 381 17.40 21.89 -34.78
C ARG A 381 17.96 22.76 -35.91
N LYS A 382 17.64 24.06 -35.92
CA LYS A 382 18.20 25.01 -36.90
C LYS A 382 19.73 25.07 -36.83
N ARG A 383 20.31 25.15 -35.61
CA ARG A 383 21.77 25.16 -35.42
C ARG A 383 22.43 23.87 -35.92
N ARG A 384 21.81 22.71 -35.67
CA ARG A 384 22.31 21.42 -36.19
C ARG A 384 22.29 21.37 -37.72
N GLU A 385 21.25 21.90 -38.34
CA GLU A 385 21.13 21.90 -39.79
C GLU A 385 22.24 22.76 -40.43
N ILE A 386 22.53 23.93 -39.86
CA ILE A 386 23.64 24.79 -40.28
C ILE A 386 24.98 24.04 -40.13
N ASN A 387 25.23 23.45 -38.96
CA ASN A 387 26.46 22.70 -38.72
C ASN A 387 26.61 21.49 -39.64
N ARG A 388 25.52 20.79 -39.97
CA ARG A 388 25.53 19.66 -40.90
C ARG A 388 25.83 20.11 -42.33
N ARG A 389 25.25 21.23 -42.77
CA ARG A 389 25.57 21.84 -44.08
C ARG A 389 27.05 22.24 -44.14
N GLN A 390 27.59 22.80 -43.06
CA GLN A 390 28.99 23.19 -42.99
C GLN A 390 29.96 22.00 -42.96
N ARG A 391 29.64 20.92 -42.26
CA ARG A 391 30.42 19.66 -42.31
C ARG A 391 30.40 19.02 -43.69
N LYS A 392 29.23 18.96 -44.33
CA LYS A 392 29.09 18.46 -45.71
C LYS A 392 29.88 19.28 -46.73
N ARG A 393 30.01 20.59 -46.52
CA ARG A 393 30.83 21.48 -47.34
C ARG A 393 32.34 21.27 -47.14
N ASN A 394 32.73 20.80 -45.96
CA ASN A 394 34.14 20.61 -45.58
C ASN A 394 34.60 19.14 -45.71
N GLU A 395 33.79 18.25 -46.33
CA GLU A 395 34.07 16.81 -46.46
C GLU A 395 34.45 16.11 -45.14
N LEU A 396 33.98 16.66 -44.02
CA LEU A 396 34.17 16.05 -42.71
C LEU A 396 33.07 15.01 -42.47
N PRO A 397 33.40 13.78 -42.05
CA PRO A 397 32.42 12.72 -41.81
C PRO A 397 31.38 13.07 -40.74
#